data_AF-A0AAD7Y7Y4-F1
#
_entry.id   AF-A0AAD7Y7Y4-F1
#
_cell.length_a   1.000
_cell.length_b   1.000
_cell.length_c   1.000
_cell.angle_alpha   90.00
_cell.angle_beta   90.00
_cell.angle_gamma   90.00
#
_symmetry.space_group_name_H-M   'P 1'
#
loop_
_entity.id
_entity.type
_entity.pdbx_description
1 polymer ?
#
loop_
_entity_poly.entity_id
_entity_poly.type
_entity_poly.pdbx_seq_one_letter_code
_entity_poly.pdbx_strand_id
1 'polypeptide(L)'
;MASFTPVTLSGDLCQRHRHLNSLVRKAKETTASVQELEALPEESAVDRLFKIDLAIGLKHVDYIIRNLKDDDMLYVSRALKATWLIDHRDIINPKYLEDVLFPEMIKPAVTKMKHWLYINVRDPAMCEEFYHHYKDNTFEFAIKFLNHCSHELILEEAPKILTKLTTHSRDEFDIPKRNLYRICV
;
A
#
# COMPACT_ATOMS: atom_id res chain seq x y z
N MET A 1 10.67 19.22 -28.11
CA MET A 1 9.85 18.63 -27.04
C MET A 1 9.74 19.63 -25.91
N ALA A 2 8.59 19.76 -25.26
CA ALA A 2 8.47 20.66 -24.11
C ALA A 2 9.30 20.08 -22.96
N SER A 3 10.28 20.84 -22.49
CA SER A 3 11.06 20.46 -21.30
C SER A 3 10.16 20.68 -20.08
N PHE A 4 9.60 19.60 -19.53
CA PHE A 4 8.79 19.68 -18.30
C PHE A 4 9.65 19.87 -17.05
N THR A 5 10.95 19.62 -17.16
CA THR A 5 11.96 19.79 -16.12
C THR A 5 12.96 20.89 -16.54
N PRO A 6 13.55 21.63 -15.58
CA PRO A 6 13.31 21.57 -14.14
C PRO A 6 11.94 22.16 -13.74
N VAL A 7 11.24 21.49 -12.84
CA VAL A 7 9.90 21.88 -12.35
C VAL A 7 10.06 22.97 -11.31
N THR A 8 9.61 24.17 -11.65
CA THR A 8 9.56 25.30 -10.71
C THR A 8 8.13 25.52 -10.22
N LEU A 9 7.92 25.38 -8.92
CA LEU A 9 6.62 25.60 -8.28
C LEU A 9 6.63 26.92 -7.49
N SER A 10 5.64 27.77 -7.75
CA SER A 10 5.44 29.04 -7.06
C SER A 10 4.06 29.11 -6.38
N GLY A 11 3.91 30.04 -5.43
CA GLY A 11 2.66 30.23 -4.69
C GLY A 11 2.54 29.40 -3.41
N ASP A 12 1.33 29.31 -2.88
CA ASP A 12 1.00 28.52 -1.69
C ASP A 12 0.98 27.01 -1.96
N LEU A 13 0.83 26.20 -0.90
CA LEU A 13 0.84 24.73 -1.02
C LEU A 13 -0.23 24.19 -1.97
N CYS A 14 -1.44 24.76 -1.94
CA CYS A 14 -2.56 24.34 -2.77
C CYS A 14 -2.28 24.67 -4.24
N GLN A 15 -1.77 25.86 -4.52
CA GLN A 15 -1.37 26.31 -5.86
C GLN A 15 -0.25 25.44 -6.43
N ARG A 16 0.79 25.17 -5.64
CA ARG A 16 1.89 24.27 -6.04
C ARG A 16 1.39 22.87 -6.39
N HIS A 17 0.48 22.32 -5.57
CA HIS A 17 -0.09 21.00 -5.81
C HIS A 17 -0.92 20.97 -7.12
N ARG A 18 -1.78 21.97 -7.33
CA ARG A 18 -2.57 22.09 -8.57
C ARG A 18 -1.68 22.28 -9.80
N HIS A 19 -0.61 23.06 -9.67
CA HIS A 19 0.35 23.28 -10.74
C HIS A 19 1.05 21.98 -11.12
N LEU A 20 1.60 21.24 -10.15
CA LEU A 20 2.25 19.96 -10.38
C LEU A 20 1.31 18.97 -11.10
N ASN A 21 0.07 18.81 -10.61
CA ASN A 21 -0.91 17.92 -11.23
C ASN A 21 -1.24 18.32 -12.68
N SER A 22 -1.32 19.63 -12.95
CA SER A 22 -1.53 20.16 -14.31
C SER A 22 -0.36 19.83 -15.24
N LEU A 23 0.87 19.95 -14.76
CA LEU A 23 2.06 19.56 -15.51
C LEU A 23 2.06 18.07 -15.82
N VAL A 24 1.79 17.21 -14.83
CA VAL A 24 1.73 15.75 -15.02
C VAL A 24 0.68 15.37 -16.05
N ARG A 25 -0.51 15.98 -16.02
CA ARG A 25 -1.55 15.72 -17.02
C ARG A 25 -1.10 16.10 -18.44
N LYS A 26 -0.53 17.30 -18.60
CA LYS A 26 0.00 17.74 -19.91
C LYS A 26 1.13 16.84 -20.40
N ALA A 27 2.02 16.43 -19.51
CA ALA A 27 3.11 15.54 -19.82
C ALA A 27 2.59 14.16 -20.24
N LYS A 28 1.56 13.63 -19.58
CA LYS A 28 0.93 12.36 -19.95
C LYS A 28 0.30 12.38 -21.34
N GLU A 29 -0.25 13.52 -21.77
CA GLU A 29 -0.83 13.69 -23.12
C GLU A 29 0.23 13.78 -24.23
N THR A 30 1.46 14.14 -23.88
CA THR A 30 2.54 14.44 -24.84
C THR A 30 3.70 13.43 -24.81
N THR A 31 3.86 12.72 -23.69
CA THR A 31 4.86 11.66 -23.52
C THR A 31 4.26 10.37 -24.03
N ALA A 32 4.82 9.85 -25.12
CA ALA A 32 4.31 8.70 -25.84
C ALA A 32 4.97 7.39 -25.38
N SER A 33 6.11 7.44 -24.67
CA SER A 33 6.87 6.23 -24.33
C SER A 33 7.50 6.21 -22.93
N VAL A 34 7.76 4.99 -22.46
CA VAL A 34 8.56 4.70 -21.26
C VAL A 34 9.99 5.26 -21.37
N GLN A 35 10.59 5.21 -22.55
CA GLN A 35 11.96 5.70 -22.78
C GLN A 35 12.08 7.22 -22.57
N GLU A 36 11.06 7.97 -22.99
CA GLU A 36 10.99 9.41 -22.74
C GLU A 36 10.89 9.73 -21.26
N LEU A 37 10.14 8.92 -20.48
CA LEU A 37 10.09 9.07 -19.02
C LEU A 37 11.49 8.87 -18.42
N GLU A 38 12.18 7.79 -18.77
CA GLU A 38 13.49 7.49 -18.19
C GLU A 38 14.52 8.59 -18.47
N ALA A 39 14.46 9.19 -19.66
CA ALA A 39 15.33 10.28 -20.08
C ALA A 39 15.04 11.63 -19.37
N LEU A 40 13.92 11.77 -18.65
CA LEU A 40 13.63 13.00 -17.91
C LEU A 40 14.63 13.17 -16.75
N PRO A 41 15.32 14.32 -16.65
CA PRO A 41 16.26 14.58 -15.57
C PRO A 41 15.52 14.77 -14.24
N GLU A 42 16.16 14.36 -13.15
CA GLU A 42 15.67 14.48 -11.76
C GLU A 42 16.65 15.32 -10.93
N GLU A 43 16.78 16.60 -11.28
CA GLU A 43 17.77 17.49 -10.64
C GLU A 43 17.31 17.99 -9.27
N SER A 44 16.00 18.04 -9.04
CA SER A 44 15.40 18.43 -7.76
C SER A 44 14.44 17.38 -7.22
N ALA A 45 14.15 17.45 -5.92
CA ALA A 45 13.13 16.62 -5.29
C ALA A 45 11.74 16.79 -5.95
N VAL A 46 11.45 17.97 -6.49
CA VAL A 46 10.19 18.25 -7.20
C VAL A 46 10.16 17.57 -8.57
N ASP A 47 11.28 17.52 -9.27
CA ASP A 47 11.40 16.79 -10.55
C ASP A 47 11.15 15.30 -10.35
N ARG A 48 11.73 14.73 -9.29
CA ARG A 48 11.49 13.34 -8.93
C ARG A 48 10.02 13.07 -8.59
N LEU A 49 9.36 13.95 -7.83
CA LEU A 49 7.93 13.84 -7.54
C LEU A 49 7.08 13.90 -8.81
N PHE A 50 7.38 14.85 -9.70
CA PHE A 50 6.74 14.96 -11.01
C PHE A 50 6.88 13.67 -11.81
N LYS A 51 8.10 13.11 -11.88
CA LYS A 51 8.39 11.90 -12.62
C LYS A 51 7.71 10.66 -12.03
N ILE A 52 7.60 10.55 -10.70
CA ILE A 52 6.80 9.48 -10.06
C ILE A 52 5.33 9.62 -10.46
N ASP A 53 4.74 10.81 -10.34
CA ASP A 53 3.33 11.02 -10.68
C ASP A 53 3.06 10.76 -12.19
N LEU A 54 4.01 11.09 -13.07
CA LEU A 54 3.95 10.75 -14.49
C LEU A 54 4.09 9.23 -14.72
N ALA A 55 5.02 8.56 -14.05
CA ALA A 55 5.20 7.11 -14.11
C ALA A 55 3.95 6.35 -13.69
N ILE A 56 3.25 6.82 -12.65
CA ILE A 56 1.94 6.30 -12.23
C ILE A 56 0.93 6.45 -13.38
N GLY A 57 0.90 7.62 -14.02
CA GLY A 57 0.01 7.91 -15.14
C GLY A 57 0.26 7.02 -16.36
N LEU A 58 1.52 6.65 -16.61
CA LEU A 58 1.97 5.83 -17.74
C LEU A 58 2.06 4.33 -17.41
N LYS A 59 1.71 3.93 -16.18
CA LYS A 59 1.81 2.55 -15.68
C LYS A 59 3.23 1.94 -15.79
N HIS A 60 4.26 2.73 -15.50
CA HIS A 60 5.64 2.26 -15.57
C HIS A 60 6.03 1.47 -14.31
N VAL A 61 5.88 0.15 -14.36
CA VAL A 61 6.11 -0.78 -13.24
C VAL A 61 7.48 -0.61 -12.58
N ASP A 62 8.57 -0.76 -13.33
CA ASP A 62 9.91 -0.82 -12.73
C ASP A 62 10.30 0.46 -12.00
N TYR A 63 9.91 1.61 -12.53
CA TYR A 63 10.14 2.90 -11.90
C TYR A 63 9.34 3.04 -10.59
N ILE A 64 8.10 2.53 -10.53
CA ILE A 64 7.33 2.50 -9.28
C ILE A 64 7.99 1.58 -8.26
N ILE A 65 8.39 0.37 -8.65
CA ILE A 65 9.07 -0.58 -7.75
C ILE A 65 10.37 0.02 -7.19
N ARG A 66 11.17 0.69 -8.03
CA ARG A 66 12.37 1.40 -7.59
C ARG A 66 12.06 2.44 -6.51
N ASN A 67 10.96 3.18 -6.65
CA ASN A 67 10.58 4.21 -5.68
C ASN A 67 9.91 3.63 -4.41
N LEU A 68 9.39 2.40 -4.44
CA LEU A 68 8.94 1.71 -3.23
C LEU A 68 10.11 1.31 -2.32
N LYS A 69 11.28 1.06 -2.91
CA LYS A 69 12.53 0.70 -2.23
C LYS A 69 13.32 1.91 -1.72
N ASP A 70 12.79 3.13 -1.87
CA ASP A 70 13.51 4.35 -1.48
C ASP A 70 13.50 4.58 0.04
N ASP A 71 14.56 5.19 0.55
CA ASP A 71 14.70 5.55 1.97
C ASP A 71 13.83 6.76 2.36
N ASP A 72 13.49 7.63 1.41
CA ASP A 72 12.58 8.74 1.62
C ASP A 72 11.12 8.31 1.47
N MET A 73 10.44 8.27 2.62
CA MET A 73 9.02 7.93 2.71
C MET A 73 8.10 8.83 1.87
N LEU A 74 8.54 10.03 1.47
CA LEU A 74 7.80 10.88 0.54
C LEU A 74 7.66 10.22 -0.84
N TYR A 75 8.74 9.62 -1.36
CA TYR A 75 8.74 8.94 -2.65
C TYR A 75 7.99 7.62 -2.58
N VAL A 76 8.18 6.85 -1.51
CA VAL A 76 7.41 5.62 -1.24
C VAL A 76 5.91 5.92 -1.20
N SER A 77 5.51 6.94 -0.42
CA SER A 77 4.10 7.33 -0.30
C SER A 77 3.51 7.82 -1.61
N ARG A 78 4.34 8.45 -2.46
CA ARG A 78 3.93 8.91 -3.79
C ARG A 78 3.73 7.71 -4.73
N ALA A 79 4.69 6.78 -4.77
CA ALA A 79 4.65 5.57 -5.58
C ALA A 79 3.44 4.67 -5.26
N LEU A 80 3.07 4.54 -3.97
CA LEU A 80 1.89 3.79 -3.53
C LEU A 80 0.55 4.38 -4.04
N LYS A 81 0.52 5.56 -4.68
CA LYS A 81 -0.69 6.00 -5.39
C LYS A 81 -0.96 5.20 -6.67
N ALA A 82 -0.04 4.36 -7.13
CA ALA A 82 -0.22 3.42 -8.23
C ALA A 82 -1.18 2.27 -7.87
N THR A 83 -2.47 2.54 -7.72
CA THR A 83 -3.48 1.51 -7.40
C THR A 83 -3.56 0.40 -8.45
N TRP A 84 -3.24 0.71 -9.70
CA TRP A 84 -3.13 -0.27 -10.80
C TRP A 84 -2.02 -1.31 -10.59
N LEU A 85 -1.08 -1.09 -9.66
CA LEU A 85 -0.03 -2.06 -9.37
C LEU A 85 -0.62 -3.38 -8.86
N ILE A 86 -1.82 -3.37 -8.29
CA ILE A 86 -2.54 -4.57 -7.83
C ILE A 86 -2.79 -5.59 -8.94
N ASP A 87 -2.88 -5.14 -10.20
CA ASP A 87 -3.14 -5.98 -11.35
C ASP A 87 -1.88 -6.80 -11.75
N HIS A 88 -0.70 -6.43 -11.25
CA HIS A 88 0.58 -7.13 -11.49
C HIS A 88 0.77 -8.27 -10.48
N ARG A 89 0.07 -9.39 -10.69
CA ARG A 89 0.09 -10.55 -9.77
C ARG A 89 1.46 -11.20 -9.62
N ASP A 90 2.35 -11.04 -10.59
CA ASP A 90 3.74 -11.48 -10.52
C ASP A 90 4.55 -10.73 -9.46
N ILE A 91 4.14 -9.50 -9.13
CA ILE A 91 4.78 -8.64 -8.12
C ILE A 91 3.95 -8.60 -6.84
N ILE A 92 2.63 -8.38 -6.94
CA ILE A 92 1.72 -8.27 -5.81
C ILE A 92 1.18 -9.65 -5.45
N ASN A 93 2.06 -10.48 -4.92
CA ASN A 93 1.73 -11.75 -4.27
C ASN A 93 2.59 -11.90 -3.00
N PRO A 94 2.13 -12.63 -1.98
CA PRO A 94 2.83 -12.72 -0.70
C PRO A 94 4.29 -13.17 -0.83
N LYS A 95 4.56 -14.13 -1.73
CA LYS A 95 5.89 -14.70 -1.92
C LYS A 95 6.89 -13.67 -2.46
N TYR A 96 6.57 -13.01 -3.58
CA TYR A 96 7.44 -11.98 -4.15
C TYR A 96 7.64 -10.82 -3.17
N LEU A 97 6.59 -10.43 -2.46
CA LEU A 97 6.68 -9.36 -1.48
C LEU A 97 7.65 -9.67 -0.35
N GLU A 98 7.56 -10.85 0.28
CA GLU A 98 8.43 -11.23 1.40
C GLU A 98 9.85 -11.63 0.94
N ASP A 99 9.98 -12.32 -0.20
CA ASP A 99 11.28 -12.85 -0.66
C ASP A 99 12.12 -11.81 -1.41
N VAL A 100 11.48 -10.84 -2.08
CA VAL A 100 12.16 -9.91 -2.99
C VAL A 100 11.96 -8.45 -2.58
N LEU A 101 10.72 -7.99 -2.45
CA LEU A 101 10.46 -6.55 -2.33
C LEU A 101 10.73 -6.00 -0.91
N PHE A 102 10.13 -6.60 0.11
CA PHE A 102 10.24 -6.14 1.49
C PHE A 102 11.68 -6.15 2.05
N PRO A 103 12.56 -7.10 1.69
CA PRO A 103 13.98 -7.06 2.10
C PRO A 103 14.72 -5.83 1.60
N GLU A 104 14.32 -5.26 0.46
CA GLU A 104 14.91 -4.06 -0.14
C GLU A 104 14.23 -2.76 0.33
N MET A 105 13.19 -2.84 1.15
CA MET A 105 12.45 -1.69 1.65
C MET A 105 12.84 -1.39 3.10
N ILE A 106 12.87 -0.10 3.45
CA ILE A 106 12.97 0.28 4.87
C ILE A 106 11.72 -0.16 5.63
N LYS A 107 11.87 -0.51 6.91
CA LYS A 107 10.76 -1.02 7.75
C LYS A 107 9.49 -0.15 7.70
N PRO A 108 9.55 1.19 7.77
CA PRO A 108 8.36 2.03 7.66
C PRO A 108 7.65 1.91 6.30
N ALA A 109 8.41 1.71 5.21
CA ALA A 109 7.89 1.48 3.87
C ALA A 109 7.16 0.14 3.80
N VAL A 110 7.73 -0.93 4.38
CA VAL A 110 7.07 -2.25 4.48
C VAL A 110 5.75 -2.14 5.25
N THR A 111 5.73 -1.49 6.41
CA THR A 111 4.50 -1.28 7.19
C THR A 111 3.46 -0.53 6.37
N LYS A 112 3.86 0.52 5.65
CA LYS A 112 2.95 1.30 4.80
C LYS A 112 2.43 0.50 3.62
N MET A 113 3.25 -0.33 3.00
CA MET A 113 2.84 -1.19 1.90
C MET A 113 1.90 -2.29 2.38
N LYS A 114 2.16 -2.93 3.52
CA LYS A 114 1.21 -3.87 4.16
C LYS A 114 -0.14 -3.20 4.41
N HIS A 115 -0.14 -1.96 4.90
CA HIS A 115 -1.38 -1.19 5.07
C HIS A 115 -2.10 -0.91 3.74
N TRP A 116 -1.34 -0.49 2.74
CA TRP A 116 -1.86 -0.26 1.40
C TRP A 116 -2.44 -1.53 0.77
N LEU A 117 -1.81 -2.69 0.95
CA LEU A 117 -2.28 -3.97 0.39
C LEU A 117 -3.67 -4.33 0.90
N TYR A 118 -3.91 -4.36 2.21
CA TYR A 118 -5.24 -4.75 2.71
C TYR A 118 -6.33 -3.71 2.38
N ILE A 119 -5.97 -2.47 2.03
CA ILE A 119 -6.91 -1.45 1.56
C ILE A 119 -7.24 -1.59 0.07
N ASN A 120 -6.32 -2.11 -0.75
CA ASN A 120 -6.48 -2.11 -2.21
C ASN A 120 -6.72 -3.50 -2.81
N VAL A 121 -6.26 -4.58 -2.17
CA VAL A 121 -6.58 -5.95 -2.58
C VAL A 121 -8.05 -6.20 -2.28
N ARG A 122 -8.83 -6.51 -3.32
CA ARG A 122 -10.27 -6.81 -3.22
C ARG A 122 -10.68 -8.07 -3.96
N ASP A 123 -9.80 -8.60 -4.83
CA ASP A 123 -10.02 -9.87 -5.52
C ASP A 123 -10.04 -11.02 -4.52
N PRO A 124 -11.11 -11.83 -4.47
CA PRO A 124 -11.22 -12.90 -3.49
C PRO A 124 -10.05 -13.88 -3.53
N ALA A 125 -9.64 -14.32 -4.72
CA ALA A 125 -8.54 -15.28 -4.86
C ALA A 125 -7.22 -14.72 -4.30
N MET A 126 -6.91 -13.44 -4.58
CA MET A 126 -5.75 -12.79 -3.97
C MET A 126 -5.90 -12.65 -2.45
N CYS A 127 -7.07 -12.24 -1.96
CA CYS A 127 -7.30 -12.12 -0.52
C CYS A 127 -7.07 -13.44 0.22
N GLU A 128 -7.50 -14.55 -0.36
CA GLU A 128 -7.29 -15.89 0.17
C GLU A 128 -5.82 -16.28 0.17
N GLU A 129 -5.08 -15.97 -0.90
CA GLU A 129 -3.63 -16.20 -0.97
C GLU A 129 -2.89 -15.43 0.14
N PHE A 130 -3.21 -14.14 0.31
CA PHE A 130 -2.67 -13.32 1.40
C PHE A 130 -3.07 -13.87 2.77
N TYR A 131 -4.34 -14.22 2.97
CA TYR A 131 -4.81 -14.78 4.22
C TYR A 131 -4.04 -16.05 4.60
N HIS A 132 -3.97 -17.02 3.68
CA HIS A 132 -3.30 -18.30 3.91
C HIS A 132 -1.80 -18.16 4.14
N HIS A 133 -1.14 -17.23 3.47
CA HIS A 133 0.29 -16.99 3.67
C HIS A 133 0.59 -16.44 5.07
N TYR A 134 -0.25 -15.54 5.60
CA TYR A 134 0.03 -14.81 6.84
C TYR A 134 -0.67 -15.37 8.08
N LYS A 135 -1.67 -16.25 7.96
CA LYS A 135 -2.55 -16.68 9.08
C LYS A 135 -1.81 -17.33 10.26
N ASP A 136 -0.69 -17.99 10.00
CA ASP A 136 0.05 -18.74 11.01
C ASP A 136 1.15 -17.89 11.69
N ASN A 137 1.75 -16.94 10.96
CA ASN A 137 2.86 -16.12 11.45
C ASN A 137 2.42 -14.73 11.95
N THR A 138 1.44 -14.11 11.29
CA THR A 138 0.97 -12.74 11.58
C THR A 138 -0.53 -12.65 11.43
N PHE A 139 -1.25 -13.33 12.33
CA PHE A 139 -2.71 -13.46 12.27
C PHE A 139 -3.45 -12.11 12.23
N GLU A 140 -3.01 -11.12 13.01
CA GLU A 140 -3.61 -9.77 13.02
C GLU A 140 -3.53 -9.06 11.66
N PHE A 141 -2.51 -9.38 10.86
CA PHE A 141 -2.39 -8.87 9.49
C PHE A 141 -3.26 -9.70 8.54
N ALA A 142 -3.22 -11.03 8.66
CA ALA A 142 -3.98 -11.95 7.82
C ALA A 142 -5.50 -11.69 7.89
N ILE A 143 -6.05 -11.49 9.10
CA ILE A 143 -7.49 -11.34 9.30
C ILE A 143 -8.08 -10.13 8.55
N LYS A 144 -7.25 -9.13 8.19
CA LYS A 144 -7.68 -7.96 7.42
C LYS A 144 -8.13 -8.29 6.00
N PHE A 145 -7.68 -9.41 5.43
CA PHE A 145 -8.06 -9.88 4.09
C PHE A 145 -9.33 -10.73 4.10
N LEU A 146 -9.71 -11.28 5.27
CA LEU A 146 -10.80 -12.26 5.38
C LEU A 146 -12.14 -11.72 4.89
N ASN A 147 -12.43 -10.44 5.12
CA ASN A 147 -13.69 -9.81 4.73
C ASN A 147 -13.93 -9.78 3.20
N HIS A 148 -12.90 -10.05 2.41
CA HIS A 148 -12.97 -10.06 0.95
C HIS A 148 -12.73 -11.47 0.36
N CYS A 149 -12.54 -12.49 1.20
CA CYS A 149 -12.42 -13.88 0.76
C CYS A 149 -13.78 -14.47 0.35
N SER A 150 -13.78 -15.68 -0.21
CA SER A 150 -15.01 -16.43 -0.49
C SER A 150 -15.83 -16.68 0.78
N HIS A 151 -17.15 -16.80 0.60
CA HIS A 151 -18.06 -17.12 1.69
C HIS A 151 -17.73 -18.47 2.33
N GLU A 152 -17.32 -19.44 1.52
CA GLU A 152 -16.92 -20.77 1.94
C GLU A 152 -15.73 -20.71 2.91
N LEU A 153 -14.67 -19.97 2.56
CA LEU A 153 -13.50 -19.82 3.43
C LEU A 153 -13.86 -19.08 4.74
N ILE A 154 -14.67 -18.02 4.65
CA ILE A 154 -15.09 -17.26 5.84
C ILE A 154 -15.84 -18.16 6.82
N LEU A 155 -16.76 -19.00 6.33
CA LEU A 155 -17.52 -19.93 7.16
C LEU A 155 -16.63 -21.02 7.78
N GLU A 156 -15.62 -21.50 7.04
CA GLU A 156 -14.66 -22.47 7.55
C GLU A 156 -13.77 -21.89 8.66
N GLU A 157 -13.32 -20.65 8.51
CA GLU A 157 -12.39 -20.01 9.44
C GLU A 157 -13.08 -19.39 10.66
N ALA A 158 -14.36 -19.02 10.57
CA ALA A 158 -15.09 -18.35 11.67
C ALA A 158 -14.99 -19.07 13.03
N PRO A 159 -15.21 -20.41 13.14
CA PRO A 159 -15.06 -21.12 14.42
C PRO A 159 -13.62 -21.07 14.97
N LYS A 160 -12.62 -21.14 14.08
CA LYS A 160 -11.19 -21.12 14.45
C LYS A 160 -10.81 -19.74 15.03
N ILE A 161 -11.32 -18.67 14.42
CA ILE A 161 -11.13 -17.29 14.86
C ILE A 161 -11.79 -17.06 16.23
N LEU A 162 -13.04 -17.49 16.41
CA LEU A 162 -13.74 -17.38 17.70
C LEU A 162 -12.99 -18.10 18.83
N THR A 163 -12.38 -19.25 18.53
CA THR A 163 -11.56 -20.00 19.51
C THR A 163 -10.29 -19.23 19.88
N LYS A 164 -9.60 -18.60 18.92
CA LYS A 164 -8.43 -17.75 19.18
C LYS A 164 -8.78 -16.52 20.04
N LEU A 165 -9.93 -15.89 19.80
CA LEU A 165 -10.37 -14.72 20.57
C LEU A 165 -10.79 -15.08 22.01
N THR A 166 -11.38 -16.27 22.20
CA THR A 166 -11.82 -16.74 23.52
C THR A 166 -10.72 -17.34 24.38
N THR A 167 -9.59 -17.74 23.79
CA THR A 167 -8.41 -18.19 24.52
C THR A 167 -7.60 -17.01 25.06
N HIS A 168 -7.44 -15.95 24.27
CA HIS A 168 -6.82 -14.71 24.75
C HIS A 168 -7.59 -14.01 25.88
N SER A 169 -8.93 -14.16 25.95
CA SER A 169 -9.72 -13.56 27.03
C SER A 169 -9.67 -14.33 28.36
N ARG A 170 -9.06 -15.52 28.40
CA ARG A 170 -8.92 -16.31 29.65
C ARG A 170 -7.64 -15.99 30.43
N ASP A 171 -6.63 -15.41 29.79
CA ASP A 171 -5.35 -15.09 30.44
C ASP A 171 -5.30 -13.68 31.06
N GLU A 172 -6.36 -12.86 30.89
CA GLU A 172 -6.43 -11.47 31.41
C GLU A 172 -7.50 -11.23 32.51
N PHE A 173 -8.17 -12.28 32.99
CA PHE A 173 -9.14 -12.16 34.09
C PHE A 173 -8.55 -12.55 35.46
N ASP A 174 -7.59 -11.76 35.93
CA ASP A 174 -7.38 -11.56 37.36
C ASP A 174 -7.86 -10.15 37.74
N ILE A 175 -9.17 -9.94 37.61
CA ILE A 175 -9.83 -8.74 38.10
C ILE A 175 -10.24 -9.02 39.56
N PRO A 176 -9.77 -8.24 40.55
CA PRO A 176 -10.13 -8.46 41.93
C PRO A 176 -11.64 -8.27 42.10
N LYS A 177 -12.30 -9.30 42.65
CA LYS A 177 -13.71 -9.32 43.03
C LYS A 177 -14.04 -8.09 43.89
N ARG A 178 -14.54 -7.00 43.30
CA ARG A 178 -15.28 -5.97 44.03
C ARG A 178 -16.48 -5.48 43.22
N ASN A 179 -17.65 -5.72 43.82
CA ASN A 179 -18.93 -5.05 43.65
C ASN A 179 -19.72 -5.30 42.37
N LEU A 180 -20.25 -6.53 42.28
CA LEU A 180 -21.63 -6.76 41.85
C LEU A 180 -22.58 -6.01 42.79
N TYR A 181 -22.96 -4.78 42.49
CA TYR A 181 -24.24 -4.18 42.90
C TYR A 181 -24.50 -2.89 42.09
N ARG A 182 -25.34 -3.00 41.05
CA ARG A 182 -26.47 -2.10 40.79
C ARG A 182 -27.13 -2.46 39.46
N ILE A 183 -28.17 -3.28 39.57
CA ILE A 183 -29.30 -3.36 38.64
C ILE A 183 -30.31 -2.30 39.13
N CYS A 184 -30.99 -1.67 38.17
CA CYS A 184 -32.15 -0.77 38.28
C CYS A 184 -31.87 0.70 38.66
N VAL A 185 -31.93 1.57 37.64
CA VAL A 185 -33.01 2.57 37.46
C VAL A 185 -33.36 2.61 35.97
#